data_AF-A0A0T2MUG1-F1
#
_entry.id   AF-A0A0T2MUG1-F1
#
_cell.length_a   1.000
_cell.length_b   1.000
_cell.length_c   1.000
_cell.angle_alpha   90.00
_cell.angle_beta   90.00
_cell.angle_gamma   90.00
#
_symmetry.space_group_name_H-M   'P 1'
#
loop_
_entity.id
_entity.type
_entity.pdbx_description
1 polymer ?
#
loop_
_entity_poly.entity_id
_entity_poly.type
_entity_poly.pdbx_seq_one_letter_code
_entity_poly.pdbx_strand_id
1 'polypeptide(L)'
;MYLLVTAILGAVGWFLFRRWRRNLPVDPRLTAAYWQKSAIVLGAYLLSILAGAGVTRIMVGFNRSGWADLLMVAFFAVWVLYGAVWLLRFLPTSKLHPAWLIRSRGWIDALAMLSLAGLAAGARML
;
A
#
# COMPACT_ATOMS: atom_id res chain seq x y z
N MET A 1 -53.09 -21.46 24.23
CA MET A 1 -52.63 -20.05 24.33
C MET A 1 -51.14 -19.93 24.58
N TYR A 2 -50.55 -20.58 25.58
CA TYR A 2 -49.12 -20.45 25.91
C TYR A 2 -48.15 -20.78 24.77
N LEU A 3 -48.41 -21.85 24.00
CA LEU A 3 -47.62 -22.21 22.81
C LEU A 3 -47.57 -21.11 21.75
N LEU A 4 -48.68 -20.39 21.58
CA LEU A 4 -48.83 -19.33 20.59
C LEU A 4 -48.04 -18.09 21.03
N VAL A 5 -48.06 -17.78 22.32
CA VAL A 5 -47.27 -16.69 22.92
C VAL A 5 -45.77 -16.96 22.82
N THR A 6 -45.32 -18.19 23.12
CA THR A 6 -43.91 -18.57 22.97
C THR A 6 -43.44 -18.55 21.52
N ALA A 7 -44.29 -18.93 20.57
CA ALA A 7 -43.96 -18.88 19.14
C ALA A 7 -43.78 -17.44 18.65
N ILE A 8 -44.66 -16.53 19.08
CA ILE A 8 -44.57 -15.10 18.73
C ILE A 8 -43.32 -14.46 19.34
N LEU A 9 -43.06 -14.69 20.63
CA LEU A 9 -41.87 -14.16 21.31
C LEU A 9 -40.57 -14.72 20.72
N GLY A 10 -40.54 -16.01 20.39
CA GLY A 10 -39.39 -16.63 19.73
C GLY A 10 -39.12 -16.05 18.34
N ALA A 11 -40.16 -15.82 17.53
CA ALA A 11 -40.02 -15.22 16.21
C ALA A 11 -39.53 -13.77 16.27
N VAL A 12 -40.08 -12.96 17.18
CA VAL A 12 -39.66 -11.57 17.39
C VAL A 12 -38.23 -11.51 17.92
N GLY A 13 -37.89 -12.34 18.91
CA GLY A 13 -36.53 -12.43 19.44
C GLY A 13 -35.51 -12.85 18.38
N TRP A 14 -35.84 -13.85 17.57
CA TRP A 14 -35.00 -14.28 16.45
C TRP A 14 -34.81 -13.19 15.39
N PHE A 15 -35.88 -12.47 15.04
CA PHE A 15 -35.82 -11.39 14.07
C PHE A 15 -34.95 -10.23 14.56
N LEU A 16 -35.11 -9.82 15.83
CA LEU A 16 -34.29 -8.78 16.47
C LEU A 16 -32.83 -9.21 16.58
N PHE A 17 -32.57 -10.46 16.98
CA PHE A 17 -31.22 -11.02 17.05
C PHE A 17 -30.54 -11.04 15.67
N ARG A 18 -31.25 -11.50 14.62
CA ARG A 18 -30.74 -11.52 13.25
C ARG A 18 -30.46 -10.11 12.73
N ARG A 19 -31.32 -9.14 13.03
CA ARG A 19 -31.15 -7.73 12.65
C ARG A 19 -29.95 -7.12 13.37
N TRP A 20 -29.83 -7.38 14.67
CA TRP A 20 -28.69 -6.91 15.47
C TRP A 20 -27.37 -7.48 14.94
N ARG A 21 -27.30 -8.79 14.67
CA ARG A 21 -26.09 -9.45 14.15
C ARG A 21 -25.68 -8.93 12.76
N ARG A 22 -26.64 -8.56 11.91
CA ARG A 22 -26.39 -7.99 10.58
C ARG A 22 -25.83 -6.56 10.62
N ASN A 23 -26.12 -5.82 11.69
CA ASN A 23 -25.66 -4.44 11.86
C ASN A 23 -24.35 -4.33 12.64
N LEU A 24 -23.73 -5.46 13.02
CA LEU A 24 -22.41 -5.42 13.63
C LEU A 24 -21.40 -4.95 12.58
N PRO A 25 -20.63 -3.88 12.85
CA PRO A 25 -19.55 -3.46 11.98
C PRO A 25 -18.50 -4.59 11.98
N VAL A 26 -18.52 -5.43 10.95
CA VAL A 26 -17.49 -6.45 10.74
C VAL A 26 -16.21 -5.69 10.38
N ASP A 27 -15.17 -5.85 11.20
CA ASP A 27 -13.87 -5.25 10.91
C ASP A 27 -13.42 -5.71 9.50
N PRO A 28 -13.22 -4.79 8.54
CA PRO A 28 -12.83 -5.15 7.19
C PRO A 28 -11.55 -5.98 7.15
N ARG A 29 -10.67 -5.87 8.15
CA ARG A 29 -9.45 -6.68 8.29
C ARG A 29 -9.72 -8.18 8.44
N LEU A 30 -10.91 -8.57 8.88
CA LEU A 30 -11.29 -9.97 9.04
C LEU A 30 -11.87 -10.58 7.75
N THR A 31 -11.95 -9.80 6.67
CA THR A 31 -12.48 -10.26 5.39
C THR A 31 -11.38 -10.82 4.49
N ALA A 32 -11.66 -11.94 3.81
CA ALA A 32 -10.72 -12.53 2.83
C ALA A 32 -10.34 -11.55 1.72
N ALA A 33 -11.28 -10.70 1.29
CA ALA A 33 -11.06 -9.67 0.29
C ALA A 33 -10.01 -8.63 0.72
N TYR A 34 -9.96 -8.27 2.01
CA TYR A 34 -8.94 -7.37 2.56
C TYR A 34 -7.55 -7.98 2.43
N TRP A 35 -7.39 -9.23 2.85
CA TRP A 35 -6.10 -9.94 2.77
C TRP A 35 -5.64 -10.16 1.34
N GLN A 36 -6.55 -10.53 0.44
CA GLN A 36 -6.23 -10.71 -0.97
C GLN A 36 -5.73 -9.40 -1.60
N LYS A 37 -6.42 -8.28 -1.36
CA LYS A 37 -6.00 -6.96 -1.87
C LYS A 37 -4.67 -6.53 -1.27
N SER A 38 -4.50 -6.70 0.04
CA SER A 38 -3.23 -6.39 0.72
C SER A 38 -2.07 -7.21 0.17
N ALA A 39 -2.26 -8.51 -0.08
CA ALA A 39 -1.25 -9.39 -0.65
C ALA A 39 -0.89 -8.99 -2.08
N ILE A 40 -1.86 -8.61 -2.92
CA ILE A 40 -1.61 -8.14 -4.29
C ILE A 40 -0.78 -6.85 -4.27
N VAL A 41 -1.19 -5.87 -3.45
CA VAL A 41 -0.50 -4.58 -3.35
C VAL A 41 0.91 -4.74 -2.79
N LEU A 42 1.08 -5.53 -1.74
CA LEU A 42 2.39 -5.84 -1.18
C LEU A 42 3.27 -6.60 -2.17
N GLY A 43 2.72 -7.59 -2.86
CA GLY A 43 3.42 -8.36 -3.90
C GLY A 43 3.90 -7.45 -5.04
N ALA A 44 3.04 -6.54 -5.51
CA ALA A 44 3.41 -5.54 -6.51
C ALA A 44 4.54 -4.62 -6.02
N TYR A 45 4.53 -4.22 -4.75
CA TYR A 45 5.62 -3.43 -4.17
C TYR A 45 6.94 -4.22 -4.10
N LEU A 46 6.91 -5.49 -3.68
CA LEU A 46 8.11 -6.35 -3.68
C LEU A 46 8.67 -6.52 -5.10
N LEU A 47 7.80 -6.72 -6.10
CA LEU A 47 8.21 -6.75 -7.50
C LEU A 47 8.81 -5.41 -7.96
N SER A 48 8.30 -4.28 -7.48
CA SER A 48 8.86 -2.96 -7.81
C SER A 48 10.24 -2.74 -7.18
N ILE A 49 10.50 -3.28 -5.98
CA ILE A 49 11.83 -3.27 -5.36
C ILE A 49 12.81 -4.10 -6.19
N LEU A 50 12.41 -5.30 -6.63
CA LEU A 50 13.22 -6.15 -7.49
C LEU A 50 13.51 -5.46 -8.84
N ALA A 51 12.51 -4.78 -9.42
CA ALA A 51 12.69 -3.99 -10.63
C ALA A 51 13.68 -2.84 -10.39
N GLY A 52 13.58 -2.12 -9.27
CA GLY A 52 14.53 -1.07 -8.89
C GLY A 52 15.97 -1.59 -8.77
N ALA A 53 16.15 -2.77 -8.18
CA ALA A 53 17.45 -3.43 -8.07
C ALA A 53 18.00 -3.88 -9.44
N GLY A 54 17.11 -4.27 -10.36
CA GLY A 54 17.47 -4.57 -11.75
C GLY A 54 17.91 -3.31 -12.51
N VAL A 55 17.15 -2.21 -12.36
CA VAL A 55 17.45 -0.92 -12.99
C VAL A 55 18.79 -0.36 -12.52
N THR A 56 19.09 -0.44 -11.22
CA THR A 56 20.38 0.02 -10.69
C THR A 56 21.56 -0.78 -11.25
N ARG A 57 21.42 -2.10 -11.39
CA ARG A 57 22.44 -2.94 -12.08
C ARG A 57 22.64 -2.54 -13.53
N ILE A 58 21.56 -2.24 -14.26
CA ILE A 58 21.64 -1.84 -15.67
C ILE A 58 22.30 -0.45 -15.81
N MET A 59 21.99 0.48 -14.90
CA MET A 59 22.51 1.85 -14.94
C MET A 59 24.02 1.93 -14.80
N VAL A 60 24.61 1.14 -13.90
CA VAL A 60 26.04 1.26 -13.56
C VAL A 60 26.94 0.48 -14.54
N GLY A 61 26.39 -0.53 -15.23
CA GLY A 61 27.21 -1.43 -16.04
C GLY A 61 28.36 -2.02 -15.19
N PHE A 62 29.52 -2.26 -15.79
CA PHE A 62 30.71 -2.72 -15.05
C PHE A 62 31.53 -1.59 -14.38
N ASN A 63 31.07 -0.34 -14.41
CA ASN A 63 31.82 0.79 -13.86
C ASN A 63 31.75 0.77 -12.31
N ARG A 64 32.90 0.61 -11.64
CA ARG A 64 32.99 0.49 -10.16
C ARG A 64 33.59 1.73 -9.51
N SER A 65 33.26 2.93 -10.00
CA SER A 65 33.69 4.16 -9.32
C SER A 65 32.89 4.35 -8.04
N GLY A 66 33.56 4.70 -6.93
CA GLY A 66 32.88 4.84 -5.63
C GLY A 66 31.77 5.90 -5.61
N TRP A 67 31.84 6.89 -6.51
CA TRP A 67 30.79 7.90 -6.67
C TRP A 67 29.56 7.36 -7.41
N ALA A 68 29.73 6.49 -8.40
CA ALA A 68 28.61 5.82 -9.06
C ALA A 68 27.85 4.91 -8.09
N ASP A 69 28.56 4.19 -7.20
CA ASP A 69 27.96 3.37 -6.15
C ASP A 69 27.12 4.21 -5.16
N LEU A 70 27.62 5.38 -4.75
CA LEU A 70 26.88 6.29 -3.87
C LEU A 70 25.58 6.80 -4.53
N LEU A 71 25.65 7.21 -5.80
CA LEU A 71 24.47 7.64 -6.55
C LEU A 71 23.47 6.50 -6.75
N MET A 72 23.96 5.27 -6.91
CA MET A 72 23.12 4.08 -7.00
C MET A 72 22.36 3.82 -5.69
N VAL A 73 23.04 3.91 -4.55
CA VAL A 73 22.41 3.76 -3.24
C VAL A 73 21.37 4.86 -3.03
N ALA A 74 21.69 6.10 -3.39
CA ALA A 74 20.75 7.22 -3.31
C ALA A 74 19.53 6.99 -4.23
N PHE A 75 19.74 6.53 -5.46
CA PHE A 75 18.67 6.23 -6.41
C PHE A 75 17.75 5.14 -5.85
N PHE A 76 18.34 4.05 -5.36
CA PHE A 76 17.58 2.94 -4.80
C PHE A 76 16.83 3.36 -3.54
N ALA A 77 17.42 4.19 -2.68
CA ALA A 77 16.75 4.75 -1.52
C ALA A 77 15.51 5.57 -1.92
N VAL A 78 15.65 6.48 -2.88
CA VAL A 78 14.52 7.27 -3.40
C VAL A 78 13.44 6.36 -4.00
N TRP A 79 13.84 5.34 -4.77
CA TRP A 79 12.93 4.37 -5.36
C TRP A 79 12.11 3.62 -4.31
N VAL A 80 12.78 3.05 -3.30
CA VAL A 80 12.15 2.29 -2.22
C VAL A 80 11.24 3.19 -1.37
N LEU A 81 11.70 4.40 -1.03
CA LEU A 81 10.93 5.37 -0.24
C LEU A 81 9.68 5.84 -0.99
N TYR A 82 9.81 6.17 -2.29
CA TYR A 82 8.67 6.55 -3.10
C TYR A 82 7.69 5.37 -3.26
N GLY A 83 8.20 4.15 -3.44
CA GLY A 83 7.35 2.96 -3.45
C GLY A 83 6.65 2.72 -2.10
N ALA A 84 7.25 3.07 -0.96
CA ALA A 84 6.58 3.03 0.34
C ALA A 84 5.48 4.09 0.44
N VAL A 85 5.67 5.29 -0.13
CA VAL A 85 4.61 6.30 -0.25
C VAL A 85 3.46 5.77 -1.10
N TRP A 86 3.76 5.09 -2.21
CA TRP A 86 2.76 4.42 -3.03
C TRP A 86 2.01 3.35 -2.23
N LEU A 87 2.73 2.51 -1.46
CA LEU A 87 2.13 1.52 -0.57
C LEU A 87 1.14 2.18 0.41
N LEU A 88 1.51 3.32 1.01
CA LEU A 88 0.61 4.07 1.90
C LEU A 88 -0.65 4.59 1.20
N ARG A 89 -0.66 4.80 -0.12
CA ARG A 89 -1.83 5.26 -0.89
C ARG A 89 -2.77 4.11 -1.27
N PHE A 90 -2.23 2.93 -1.54
CA PHE A 90 -2.97 1.82 -2.14
C PHE A 90 -3.22 0.65 -1.19
N LEU A 91 -2.47 0.54 -0.09
CA LEU A 91 -2.67 -0.52 0.89
C LEU A 91 -4.05 -0.34 1.56
N PRO A 92 -4.89 -1.38 1.59
CA PRO A 92 -6.15 -1.34 2.31
C PRO A 92 -5.93 -0.96 3.78
N THR A 93 -6.49 0.18 4.21
CA THR A 93 -6.36 0.68 5.58
C THR A 93 -7.73 1.04 6.15
N SER A 94 -7.90 0.80 7.45
CA SER A 94 -9.07 1.24 8.21
C SER A 94 -8.90 2.63 8.82
N LYS A 95 -7.70 3.23 8.67
CA LYS A 95 -7.36 4.56 9.20
C LYS A 95 -7.50 5.61 8.09
N LEU A 96 -7.79 6.84 8.49
CA LEU A 96 -7.72 7.98 7.59
C LEU A 96 -6.29 8.13 7.06
N HIS A 97 -6.16 8.42 5.76
CA HIS A 97 -4.86 8.71 5.17
C HIS A 97 -4.31 10.02 5.74
N PRO A 98 -2.99 10.12 5.94
CA PRO A 98 -2.38 11.34 6.46
C PRO A 98 -2.64 12.53 5.55
N ALA A 99 -2.93 13.69 6.15
CA ALA A 99 -3.29 14.91 5.41
C ALA A 99 -2.22 15.36 4.43
N TRP A 100 -0.94 15.15 4.74
CA TRP A 100 0.17 15.49 3.83
C TRP A 100 0.14 14.66 2.55
N LEU A 101 -0.28 13.39 2.63
CA LEU A 101 -0.37 12.50 1.48
C LEU A 101 -1.50 12.94 0.54
N ILE A 102 -2.66 13.26 1.12
CA ILE A 102 -3.85 13.72 0.38
C ILE A 102 -3.64 15.12 -0.21
N ARG A 103 -3.02 16.03 0.56
CA ARG A 103 -2.84 17.45 0.18
C ARG A 103 -1.68 17.66 -0.81
N SER A 104 -0.80 16.68 -0.97
CA SER A 104 0.41 16.81 -1.80
C SER A 104 0.16 17.16 -3.27
N ARG A 105 -1.06 17.02 -3.82
CA ARG A 105 -1.43 17.37 -5.21
C ARG A 105 -0.41 16.88 -6.26
N GLY A 106 0.24 15.75 -6.03
CA GLY A 106 1.26 15.19 -6.94
C GLY A 106 2.67 15.78 -6.81
N TRP A 107 2.92 16.73 -5.89
CA TRP A 107 4.27 17.28 -5.66
C TRP A 107 5.29 16.22 -5.24
N ILE A 108 4.87 15.24 -4.42
CA ILE A 108 5.74 14.14 -4.02
C ILE A 108 6.14 13.29 -5.23
N ASP A 109 5.23 13.11 -6.18
CA ASP A 109 5.46 12.31 -7.38
C ASP A 109 6.43 13.05 -8.31
N ALA A 110 6.24 14.36 -8.47
CA ALA A 110 7.15 15.22 -9.22
C ALA A 110 8.57 15.24 -8.60
N LEU A 111 8.67 15.42 -7.27
CA LEU A 111 9.96 15.41 -6.57
C LEU A 111 10.66 14.05 -6.71
N ALA A 112 9.94 12.95 -6.52
CA ALA A 112 10.51 11.61 -6.67
C ALA A 112 11.03 11.38 -8.10
N MET A 113 10.25 11.75 -9.12
CA MET A 113 10.65 11.61 -10.52
C MET A 113 11.86 12.49 -10.87
N LEU A 114 11.89 13.74 -10.39
CA LEU A 114 13.02 14.64 -10.60
C LEU A 114 14.29 14.12 -9.91
N SER A 115 14.18 13.63 -8.67
CA SER A 115 15.30 13.03 -7.95
C SER A 115 15.82 11.78 -8.66
N LEU A 116 14.94 10.87 -9.08
CA LEU A 116 15.33 9.66 -9.81
C LEU A 116 16.01 10.01 -11.15
N ALA A 117 15.44 10.96 -11.90
CA ALA A 117 16.01 11.40 -13.17
C ALA A 117 17.37 12.08 -12.98
N GLY A 118 17.51 12.95 -11.98
CA GLY A 118 18.77 13.63 -11.67
C GLY A 118 19.86 12.66 -11.22
N LEU A 119 19.53 11.70 -10.35
CA LEU A 119 20.45 10.66 -9.93
C LEU A 119 20.85 9.75 -11.08
N ALA A 120 19.91 9.40 -11.97
CA ALA A 120 20.21 8.58 -13.14
C ALA A 120 21.08 9.29 -14.18
N ALA A 121 20.83 10.58 -14.43
CA ALA A 121 21.67 11.41 -15.28
C ALA A 121 23.07 11.57 -14.68
N GLY A 122 23.17 11.88 -13.39
CA GLY A 122 24.45 12.04 -12.69
C GLY A 122 25.28 10.77 -12.69
N ALA A 123 24.65 9.61 -12.44
CA ALA A 123 25.34 8.32 -12.46
C ALA A 123 25.88 7.94 -13.84
N ARG A 124 25.27 8.44 -14.92
CA ARG A 124 25.72 8.18 -16.30
C ARG A 124 26.83 9.12 -16.77
N MET A 125 26.98 10.28 -16.13
CA MET A 125 28.03 11.25 -16.44
C MET A 125 29.37 10.97 -15.72
N LEU A 126 29.38 10.02 -14.78
CA LEU A 126 30.55 9.56 -14.01
C LEU A 126 31.05 8.19 -14.52
#